data_AF-A0A9E0DF91-F1
#
_entry.id   AF-A0A9E0DF91-F1
#
_cell.length_a   1.000
_cell.length_b   1.000
_cell.length_c   1.000
_cell.angle_alpha   90.00
_cell.angle_beta   90.00
_cell.angle_gamma   90.00
#
_symmetry.space_group_name_H-M   'P 1'
#
loop_
_entity.id
_entity.type
_entity.pdbx_description
1 polymer ?
#
loop_
_entity_poly.entity_id
_entity_poly.type
_entity_poly.pdbx_seq_one_letter_code
_entity_poly.pdbx_strand_id
1 'polypeptide(L)'
;MISPEILRRYPFFAGIEPSNLIKLANLAEEKVVPAGHYFFHEGERLDHFYLAAEGAVGVVMELTAQHVDHPVSGQFTGNLQMEDVVISALGPGEVFGWSGLVAPHEATAGAKTLTPCRVVVFDGVNLVATFQEDCRFGYMMMQKVANVISRRLRDVRVESLAGVVERVAHPTV
;
A
#
# COMPACT_ATOMS: atom_id res chain seq x y z
N MET A 1 -9.42 16.78 -9.06
CA MET A 1 -10.79 16.25 -9.02
C MET A 1 -10.99 15.28 -10.17
N ILE A 2 -11.58 14.12 -9.89
CA ILE A 2 -11.97 13.12 -10.90
C ILE A 2 -13.50 13.01 -11.00
N SER A 3 -14.01 12.27 -11.99
CA SER A 3 -15.44 11.95 -12.04
C SER A 3 -15.81 10.91 -10.95
N PRO A 4 -16.89 11.10 -10.18
CA PRO A 4 -17.37 10.12 -9.20
C PRO A 4 -17.72 8.76 -9.82
N GLU A 5 -18.06 8.72 -11.11
CA GLU A 5 -18.37 7.48 -11.83
C GLU A 5 -17.15 6.57 -11.95
N ILE A 6 -15.92 7.11 -11.94
CA ILE A 6 -14.69 6.31 -11.96
C ILE A 6 -14.62 5.45 -10.71
N LEU A 7 -14.94 6.01 -9.54
CA LEU A 7 -14.88 5.32 -8.25
C LEU A 7 -15.89 4.18 -8.16
N ARG A 8 -17.10 4.36 -8.71
CA ARG A 8 -18.17 3.34 -8.70
C ARG A 8 -17.79 2.01 -9.35
N ARG A 9 -16.82 2.05 -10.27
CA ARG A 9 -16.39 0.85 -11.01
C ARG A 9 -15.61 -0.13 -10.15
N TYR A 10 -15.09 0.32 -8.99
CA TYR A 10 -14.24 -0.51 -8.15
C TYR A 10 -15.00 -1.06 -6.93
N PRO A 11 -14.88 -2.37 -6.65
CA PRO A 11 -15.59 -3.02 -5.54
C PRO A 11 -15.36 -2.36 -4.18
N PHE A 12 -14.20 -1.74 -3.95
CA PHE A 12 -13.90 -1.02 -2.72
C PHE A 12 -14.97 0.05 -2.40
N PHE A 13 -15.45 0.79 -3.41
CA PHE A 13 -16.43 1.86 -3.24
C PHE A 13 -17.89 1.40 -3.40
N ALA A 14 -18.15 0.09 -3.55
CA ALA A 14 -19.50 -0.44 -3.66
C ALA A 14 -20.34 -0.11 -2.40
N GLY A 15 -21.59 0.30 -2.60
CA GLY A 15 -22.52 0.65 -1.51
C GLY A 15 -22.30 2.03 -0.88
N ILE A 16 -21.37 2.84 -1.39
CA ILE A 16 -21.22 4.24 -0.98
C ILE A 16 -22.30 5.08 -1.68
N GLU A 17 -23.01 5.90 -0.91
CA GLU A 17 -24.04 6.80 -1.44
C GLU A 17 -23.45 7.81 -2.46
N PRO A 18 -24.21 8.21 -3.49
CA PRO A 18 -23.74 9.14 -4.52
C PRO A 18 -23.13 10.44 -3.98
N SER A 19 -23.72 11.03 -2.94
CA SER A 19 -23.22 12.24 -2.28
C SER A 19 -21.82 12.05 -1.69
N ASN A 20 -21.56 10.90 -1.06
CA ASN A 20 -20.26 10.57 -0.49
C ASN A 20 -19.22 10.23 -1.56
N LEU A 21 -19.62 9.61 -2.67
CA LEU A 21 -18.73 9.43 -3.82
C LEU A 21 -18.29 10.77 -4.43
N ILE A 22 -19.17 11.77 -4.45
CA ILE A 22 -18.82 13.13 -4.89
C ILE A 22 -17.78 13.74 -3.95
N LYS A 23 -17.96 13.62 -2.62
CA LYS A 23 -16.96 14.09 -1.64
C LYS A 23 -15.59 13.45 -1.90
N LEU A 24 -15.54 12.13 -2.08
CA LEU A 24 -14.29 11.41 -2.39
C LEU A 24 -13.65 11.90 -3.69
N ALA A 25 -14.43 12.04 -4.75
CA ALA A 25 -13.95 12.44 -6.07
C ALA A 25 -13.42 13.89 -6.11
N ASN A 26 -14.01 14.77 -5.30
CA ASN A 26 -13.56 16.15 -5.12
C ASN A 26 -12.19 16.22 -4.45
N LEU A 27 -11.91 15.31 -3.53
CA LEU A 27 -10.65 15.18 -2.80
C LEU A 27 -9.63 14.29 -3.53
N ALA A 28 -9.87 13.97 -4.79
CA ALA A 28 -9.05 13.04 -5.54
C ALA A 28 -8.56 13.61 -6.88
N GLU A 29 -7.39 13.16 -7.30
CA GLU A 29 -6.84 13.39 -8.63
C GLU A 29 -6.30 12.10 -9.23
N GLU A 30 -6.23 12.05 -10.56
CA GLU A 30 -5.66 10.92 -11.27
C GLU A 30 -4.23 11.25 -11.71
N LYS A 31 -3.31 10.30 -11.51
CA LYS A 31 -1.92 10.40 -11.96
C LYS A 31 -1.55 9.18 -12.78
N VAL A 32 -0.75 9.42 -13.82
CA VAL A 32 -0.06 8.37 -14.57
C VAL A 32 1.42 8.43 -14.19
N VAL A 33 1.97 7.29 -13.80
CA VAL A 33 3.33 7.19 -13.29
C VAL A 33 4.06 6.03 -13.98
N PRO A 34 5.37 6.16 -14.27
CA PRO A 34 6.15 5.10 -14.90
C PRO A 34 6.37 3.93 -13.92
N ALA A 35 6.88 2.80 -14.41
CA ALA A 35 7.37 1.72 -13.56
C ALA A 35 8.56 2.20 -12.70
N GLY A 36 8.68 1.68 -11.48
CA GLY A 36 9.71 2.06 -10.52
C GLY A 36 9.46 3.37 -9.77
N HIS A 37 8.32 4.04 -9.99
CA HIS A 37 7.95 5.24 -9.26
C HIS A 37 7.57 4.88 -7.81
N TYR A 38 8.21 5.53 -6.84
CA TYR A 38 7.83 5.44 -5.43
C TYR A 38 6.75 6.46 -5.10
N PHE A 39 5.72 5.98 -4.39
CA PHE A 39 4.72 6.86 -3.77
C PHE A 39 5.18 7.34 -2.40
N PHE A 40 5.82 6.46 -1.63
CA PHE A 40 6.35 6.70 -0.29
C PHE A 40 7.26 5.54 0.13
N HIS A 41 8.16 5.82 1.06
CA HIS A 41 9.01 4.84 1.74
C HIS A 41 8.45 4.49 3.12
N GLU A 42 8.93 3.38 3.70
CA GLU A 42 8.60 2.99 5.07
C GLU A 42 9.03 4.06 6.08
N GLY A 43 8.20 4.32 7.09
CA GLY A 43 8.44 5.32 8.13
C GLY A 43 8.17 6.77 7.70
N GLU A 44 7.91 7.03 6.42
CA GLU A 44 7.59 8.38 5.96
C GLU A 44 6.19 8.83 6.43
N ARG A 45 6.06 10.14 6.68
CA ARG A 45 4.76 10.78 6.88
C ARG A 45 3.92 10.58 5.62
N LEU A 46 2.72 10.02 5.79
CA LEU A 46 1.81 9.70 4.72
C LEU A 46 0.53 10.50 4.85
N ASP A 47 0.35 11.48 3.98
CA ASP A 47 -0.83 12.35 3.97
C ASP A 47 -1.82 12.01 2.85
N HIS A 48 -1.62 10.85 2.19
CA HIS A 48 -2.39 10.44 1.02
C HIS A 48 -2.90 9.00 1.15
N PHE A 49 -4.04 8.75 0.51
CA PHE A 49 -4.61 7.42 0.29
C PHE A 49 -4.72 7.18 -1.21
N TYR A 50 -4.64 5.92 -1.66
CA TYR A 50 -4.49 5.64 -3.09
C TYR A 50 -5.35 4.48 -3.55
N LEU A 51 -5.70 4.51 -4.83
CA LEU A 51 -6.32 3.42 -5.58
C LEU A 51 -5.52 3.17 -6.86
N ALA A 52 -5.08 1.93 -7.07
CA ALA A 52 -4.53 1.50 -8.35
C ALA A 52 -5.68 1.33 -9.36
N ALA A 53 -5.74 2.19 -10.38
CA ALA A 53 -6.75 2.11 -11.43
C ALA A 53 -6.31 1.18 -12.57
N GLU A 54 -5.03 1.25 -12.94
CA GLU A 54 -4.39 0.42 -13.96
C GLU A 54 -2.94 0.10 -13.54
N GLY A 55 -2.41 -1.02 -14.02
CA GLY A 55 -1.04 -1.47 -13.72
C GLY A 55 -0.93 -2.28 -12.41
N ALA A 56 0.28 -2.36 -11.87
CA ALA A 56 0.59 -3.09 -10.64
C ALA A 56 1.48 -2.26 -9.70
N VAL A 57 1.10 -2.19 -8.41
CA VAL A 57 1.85 -1.50 -7.35
C VAL A 57 2.38 -2.53 -6.36
N GLY A 58 3.67 -2.52 -6.07
CA GLY A 58 4.28 -3.36 -5.06
C GLY A 58 4.28 -2.67 -3.70
N VAL A 59 3.89 -3.41 -2.66
CA VAL A 59 4.23 -3.08 -1.28
C VAL A 59 5.64 -3.62 -1.03
N VAL A 60 6.54 -2.76 -0.60
CA VAL A 60 7.98 -3.07 -0.48
C VAL A 60 8.47 -2.85 0.94
N MET A 61 9.39 -3.70 1.37
CA MET A 61 10.18 -3.49 2.58
C MET A 61 11.66 -3.40 2.18
N GLU A 62 12.36 -2.44 2.76
CA GLU A 62 13.80 -2.32 2.59
C GLU A 62 14.48 -3.29 3.56
N LEU A 63 15.10 -4.33 3.02
CA LEU A 63 15.86 -5.29 3.82
C LEU A 63 17.34 -5.11 3.54
N THR A 64 18.15 -5.22 4.61
CA THR A 64 19.60 -5.29 4.48
C THR A 64 19.96 -6.65 3.90
N ALA A 65 20.46 -6.67 2.66
CA ALA A 65 21.06 -7.88 2.11
C ALA A 65 22.36 -8.14 2.87
N GLN A 66 22.33 -9.13 3.77
CA GLN A 66 23.54 -9.66 4.39
C GLN A 66 24.36 -10.46 3.37
N HIS A 67 25.05 -9.77 2.45
CA HIS A 67 26.30 -10.29 1.90
C HIS A 67 27.39 -10.09 2.97
N VAL A 68 27.31 -10.88 4.05
CA VAL A 68 28.42 -10.96 5.00
C VAL A 68 29.43 -11.91 4.37
N ASP A 69 30.32 -11.37 3.54
CA ASP A 69 31.61 -12.01 3.36
C ASP A 69 32.24 -12.07 4.75
N HIS A 70 32.42 -13.27 5.29
CA HIS A 70 33.03 -13.52 6.60
C HIS A 70 34.33 -12.70 6.71
N PRO A 71 34.41 -11.65 7.54
CA PRO A 71 35.67 -10.96 7.73
C PRO A 71 36.50 -11.77 8.72
N VAL A 72 37.48 -12.52 8.19
CA VAL A 72 38.70 -12.79 8.95
C VAL A 72 39.31 -11.42 9.22
N SER A 73 39.29 -10.96 10.49
CA SER A 73 39.69 -9.62 10.97
C SER A 73 38.57 -8.57 11.07
N GLY A 74 37.66 -8.73 12.04
CA GLY A 74 37.24 -7.70 13.02
C GLY A 74 36.81 -6.28 12.58
N GLN A 75 36.70 -5.97 11.30
CA GLN A 75 36.30 -4.69 10.75
C GLN A 75 35.11 -4.91 9.83
N PHE A 76 33.95 -4.40 10.25
CA PHE A 76 32.76 -4.32 9.40
C PHE A 76 33.02 -3.30 8.30
N THR A 77 33.56 -3.77 7.16
CA THR A 77 33.76 -2.99 5.93
C THR A 77 32.92 -3.60 4.81
N GLY A 78 31.64 -3.85 5.09
CA GLY A 78 30.67 -4.27 4.08
C GLY A 78 29.85 -3.07 3.62
N ASN A 79 29.70 -2.88 2.31
CA ASN A 79 28.65 -2.00 1.79
C ASN A 79 27.31 -2.63 2.17
N LEU A 80 26.56 -1.98 3.06
CA LEU A 80 25.16 -2.34 3.32
C LEU A 80 24.38 -2.07 2.03
N GLN A 81 24.12 -3.12 1.24
CA GLN A 81 23.21 -3.01 0.11
C GLN A 81 21.78 -3.18 0.64
N MET A 82 20.99 -2.13 0.52
CA MET A 82 19.55 -2.16 0.75
C MET A 82 18.89 -2.70 -0.52
N GLU A 83 18.14 -3.77 -0.40
CA GLU A 83 17.33 -4.31 -1.49
C GLU A 83 15.86 -4.19 -1.14
N ASP A 84 15.04 -3.72 -2.10
CA ASP A 84 13.60 -3.76 -1.94
C ASP A 84 13.10 -5.19 -2.15
N VAL A 85 12.44 -5.73 -1.14
CA VAL A 85 11.68 -6.96 -1.28
C VAL A 85 10.22 -6.61 -1.47
N VAL A 86 9.64 -7.02 -2.61
CA VAL A 86 8.21 -6.90 -2.87
C VAL A 86 7.49 -7.98 -2.06
N ILE A 87 6.76 -7.57 -1.02
CA ILE A 87 6.03 -8.48 -0.13
C ILE A 87 4.58 -8.70 -0.56
N SER A 88 4.06 -7.85 -1.45
CA SER A 88 2.72 -8.00 -2.01
C SER A 88 2.59 -7.17 -3.29
N ALA A 89 1.90 -7.68 -4.29
CA ALA A 89 1.61 -6.97 -5.53
C ALA A 89 0.10 -6.65 -5.60
N LEU A 90 -0.20 -5.38 -5.84
CA LEU A 90 -1.55 -4.83 -5.85
C LEU A 90 -1.99 -4.54 -7.28
N GLY A 91 -3.14 -5.09 -7.67
CA GLY A 91 -3.70 -4.92 -9.00
C GLY A 91 -4.75 -3.80 -9.12
N PRO A 92 -5.36 -3.66 -10.31
CA PRO A 92 -6.45 -2.72 -10.54
C PRO A 92 -7.62 -2.91 -9.55
N GLY A 93 -8.10 -1.79 -9.00
CA GLY A 93 -9.17 -1.75 -8.01
C GLY A 93 -8.72 -1.94 -6.56
N GLU A 94 -7.44 -2.21 -6.33
CA GLU A 94 -6.89 -2.28 -4.99
C GLU A 94 -6.43 -0.93 -4.48
N VAL A 95 -6.59 -0.74 -3.17
CA VAL A 95 -6.21 0.49 -2.47
C VAL A 95 -4.94 0.31 -1.66
N PHE A 96 -4.21 1.39 -1.40
CA PHE A 96 -3.00 1.39 -0.58
C PHE A 96 -2.79 2.72 0.13
N GLY A 97 -1.82 2.76 1.04
CA GLY A 97 -1.55 3.95 1.85
C GLY A 97 -2.61 4.25 2.91
N TRP A 98 -3.32 3.24 3.41
CA TRP A 98 -4.33 3.44 4.48
C TRP A 98 -3.74 4.00 5.77
N SER A 99 -2.43 3.84 6.00
CA SER A 99 -1.76 4.42 7.16
C SER A 99 -1.92 5.94 7.20
N GLY A 100 -2.07 6.61 6.05
CA GLY A 100 -2.33 8.05 6.03
C GLY A 100 -3.69 8.47 6.57
N LEU A 101 -4.63 7.54 6.75
CA LEU A 101 -5.96 7.81 7.30
C LEU A 101 -6.04 7.64 8.83
N VAL A 102 -4.97 7.15 9.48
CA VAL A 102 -4.96 6.83 10.90
C VAL A 102 -3.66 7.32 11.55
N ALA A 103 -3.77 7.93 12.73
CA ALA A 103 -2.59 8.36 13.48
C ALA A 103 -1.64 7.16 13.77
N PRO A 104 -0.31 7.33 13.68
CA PRO A 104 0.43 8.59 13.53
C PRO A 104 0.58 9.12 12.08
N HIS A 105 -0.11 8.51 11.10
CA HIS A 105 0.01 8.80 9.67
C HIS A 105 1.40 8.49 9.11
N GLU A 106 1.97 7.36 9.52
CA GLU A 106 3.29 6.91 9.06
C GLU A 106 3.13 5.65 8.22
N ALA A 107 3.84 5.60 7.10
CA ALA A 107 3.85 4.45 6.22
C ALA A 107 4.46 3.23 6.94
N THR A 108 3.73 2.12 6.98
CA THR A 108 4.20 0.87 7.62
C THR A 108 5.04 0.00 6.70
N ALA A 109 5.14 0.38 5.43
CA ALA A 109 5.93 -0.23 4.36
C ALA A 109 6.01 0.78 3.21
N GLY A 110 6.96 0.62 2.29
CA GLY A 110 7.02 1.41 1.07
C GLY A 110 6.00 0.96 0.02
N ALA A 111 5.75 1.82 -0.97
CA ALA A 111 4.94 1.48 -2.14
C ALA A 111 5.59 2.02 -3.43
N LYS A 112 5.82 1.13 -4.39
CA LYS A 112 6.36 1.48 -5.72
C LYS A 112 5.62 0.82 -6.86
N THR A 113 5.60 1.44 -8.03
CA THR A 113 5.00 0.83 -9.22
C THR A 113 5.89 -0.29 -9.78
N LEU A 114 5.30 -1.44 -10.10
CA LEU A 114 5.97 -2.56 -10.76
C LEU A 114 5.85 -2.48 -12.29
N THR A 115 4.78 -1.86 -12.76
CA THR A 115 4.52 -1.55 -14.18
C THR A 115 4.12 -0.07 -14.30
N PRO A 116 4.02 0.51 -15.50
CA PRO A 116 3.39 1.82 -15.64
C PRO A 116 1.96 1.77 -15.09
N CYS A 117 1.62 2.72 -14.22
CA CYS A 117 0.35 2.72 -13.50
C CYS A 117 -0.45 3.99 -13.72
N ARG A 118 -1.77 3.84 -13.69
CA ARG A 118 -2.72 4.93 -13.46
C ARG A 118 -3.25 4.78 -12.05
N VAL A 119 -3.17 5.83 -11.25
CA VAL A 119 -3.59 5.82 -9.85
C VAL A 119 -4.51 6.98 -9.55
N VAL A 120 -5.49 6.75 -8.67
CA VAL A 120 -6.25 7.83 -8.04
C VAL A 120 -5.61 8.12 -6.69
N VAL A 121 -5.18 9.36 -6.51
CA VAL A 121 -4.59 9.88 -5.29
C VAL A 121 -5.65 10.69 -4.55
N PHE A 122 -5.91 10.34 -3.30
CA PHE A 122 -6.82 11.05 -2.43
C PHE A 122 -6.04 11.85 -1.39
N ASP A 123 -6.47 13.08 -1.14
CA ASP A 123 -6.00 13.90 -0.02
C ASP A 123 -6.46 13.27 1.30
N GLY A 124 -5.53 12.60 1.99
CA GLY A 124 -5.80 11.87 3.22
C GLY A 124 -6.17 12.79 4.38
N VAL A 125 -5.57 13.99 4.44
CA VAL A 125 -5.83 14.97 5.51
C VAL A 125 -7.28 15.45 5.44
N ASN A 126 -7.71 15.89 4.25
CA ASN A 126 -9.08 16.35 4.04
C ASN A 126 -10.10 15.21 4.09
N LEU A 127 -9.72 13.99 3.72
CA LEU A 127 -10.56 12.80 3.94
C LEU A 127 -10.82 12.56 5.43
N VAL A 128 -9.78 12.60 6.27
CA VAL A 128 -9.93 12.41 7.72
C VAL A 128 -10.82 13.49 8.31
N ALA A 129 -10.66 14.76 7.91
CA ALA A 129 -11.57 15.84 8.32
C ALA A 129 -13.02 15.55 7.90
N THR A 130 -13.24 15.14 6.65
CA THR A 130 -14.57 14.75 6.13
C THR A 130 -15.18 13.60 6.94
N PHE A 131 -14.38 12.63 7.37
CA PHE A 131 -14.82 11.49 8.18
C PHE A 131 -15.19 11.90 9.62
N GLN A 132 -14.56 12.93 10.16
CA GLN A 132 -14.90 13.49 11.48
C GLN A 132 -16.19 14.30 11.44
N GLU A 133 -16.45 15.02 10.34
CA GLU A 133 -17.70 15.75 10.14
C GLU A 133 -18.90 14.81 9.90
N ASP A 134 -18.67 13.73 9.15
CA ASP A 134 -19.67 12.69 8.88
C ASP A 134 -19.18 11.33 9.39
N CYS A 135 -19.30 11.12 10.70
CA CYS A 135 -18.83 9.91 11.37
C CYS A 135 -19.46 8.62 10.81
N ARG A 136 -20.68 8.67 10.26
CA ARG A 136 -21.32 7.50 9.64
C ARG A 136 -20.59 7.11 8.36
N PHE A 137 -20.26 8.11 7.54
CA PHE A 137 -19.45 7.90 6.34
C PHE A 137 -18.02 7.46 6.70
N GLY A 138 -17.39 8.13 7.66
CA GLY A 138 -16.06 7.77 8.17
C GLY A 138 -15.99 6.32 8.67
N TYR A 139 -16.96 5.89 9.48
CA TYR A 139 -17.06 4.52 9.96
C TYR A 139 -17.16 3.51 8.82
N MET A 140 -18.03 3.78 7.83
CA MET A 140 -18.16 2.91 6.65
C MET A 140 -16.85 2.79 5.87
N MET A 141 -16.13 3.89 5.67
CA MET A 141 -14.84 3.88 4.98
C MET A 141 -13.78 3.11 5.78
N MET A 142 -13.72 3.29 7.10
CA MET A 142 -12.78 2.57 7.95
C MET A 142 -13.09 1.07 8.02
N GLN A 143 -14.37 0.66 7.98
CA GLN A 143 -14.73 -0.76 7.85
C GLN A 143 -14.22 -1.36 6.53
N LYS A 144 -14.33 -0.62 5.42
CA LYS A 144 -13.80 -1.05 4.12
C LYS A 144 -12.28 -1.18 4.14
N VAL A 145 -11.58 -0.22 4.73
CA VAL A 145 -10.13 -0.27 4.94
C VAL A 145 -9.73 -1.46 5.82
N ALA A 146 -10.42 -1.69 6.95
CA ALA A 146 -10.16 -2.82 7.84
C ALA A 146 -10.33 -4.17 7.14
N ASN A 147 -11.30 -4.30 6.23
CA ASN A 147 -11.48 -5.50 5.41
C ASN A 147 -10.31 -5.72 4.43
N VAL A 148 -9.77 -4.65 3.83
CA VAL A 148 -8.56 -4.73 2.99
C VAL A 148 -7.37 -5.21 3.80
N ILE A 149 -7.13 -4.62 4.97
CA ILE A 149 -6.03 -5.02 5.88
C ILE A 149 -6.20 -6.48 6.29
N SER A 150 -7.40 -6.88 6.70
CA SER A 150 -7.71 -8.25 7.14
C SER A 150 -7.55 -9.28 6.02
N ARG A 151 -7.82 -8.92 4.76
CA ARG A 151 -7.52 -9.77 3.60
C ARG A 151 -6.01 -9.90 3.40
N ARG A 152 -5.28 -8.79 3.36
CA ARG A 152 -3.83 -8.81 3.13
C ARG A 152 -3.04 -9.52 4.21
N LEU A 153 -3.43 -9.36 5.48
CA LEU A 153 -2.82 -10.12 6.58
C LEU A 153 -3.04 -11.63 6.45
N ARG A 154 -4.19 -12.06 5.90
CA ARG A 154 -4.43 -13.48 5.61
C ARG A 154 -3.58 -13.95 4.44
N ASP A 155 -3.49 -13.17 3.37
CA ASP A 155 -2.73 -13.51 2.17
C ASP A 155 -1.23 -13.66 2.51
N VAL A 156 -0.65 -12.68 3.21
CA VAL A 156 0.76 -12.73 3.69
C VAL A 156 1.00 -13.93 4.61
N ARG A 157 0.04 -14.26 5.50
CA ARG A 157 0.17 -15.42 6.40
C ARG A 157 0.20 -16.74 5.62
N VAL A 158 -0.65 -16.89 4.59
CA VAL A 158 -0.69 -18.10 3.77
C VAL A 158 0.60 -18.24 2.96
N GLU A 159 1.09 -17.16 2.36
CA GLU A 159 2.36 -17.14 1.61
C GLU A 159 3.56 -17.46 2.52
N SER A 160 3.61 -16.88 3.72
CA SER A 160 4.65 -17.16 4.70
C SER A 160 4.66 -18.63 5.14
N LEU A 161 3.47 -19.22 5.36
CA LEU A 161 3.35 -20.63 5.73
C LEU A 161 3.78 -21.55 4.58
N ALA A 162 3.42 -21.22 3.33
CA ALA A 162 3.87 -21.97 2.16
C ALA A 162 5.40 -21.95 2.04
N GLY A 163 6.04 -20.78 2.21
CA GLY A 163 7.50 -20.66 2.18
C GLY A 163 8.21 -21.39 3.32
N VAL A 164 7.61 -21.47 4.51
CA VAL A 164 8.15 -22.28 5.62
C VAL A 164 8.06 -23.78 5.31
N VAL A 165 6.94 -24.24 4.77
CA VAL A 165 6.76 -25.66 4.39
C VAL A 165 7.76 -26.05 3.30
N GLU A 166 7.99 -25.19 2.32
CA GLU A 166 8.95 -25.43 1.24
C GLU A 166 10.40 -25.52 1.74
N ARG A 167 10.81 -24.65 2.67
CA ARG A 167 12.14 -24.73 3.34
C ARG A 167 12.31 -25.98 4.20
N VAL A 168 11.23 -26.45 4.84
CA VAL A 168 11.24 -27.71 5.63
C VAL A 168 11.27 -28.93 4.71
N ALA A 169 10.60 -28.87 3.56
CA ALA A 169 10.56 -29.96 2.58
C ALA A 169 11.87 -30.07 1.79
N HIS A 170 12.57 -28.96 1.55
CA HIS A 170 13.84 -28.91 0.80
C HIS A 170 14.91 -28.18 1.64
N PRO A 171 15.46 -28.82 2.69
CA PRO A 171 16.55 -28.23 3.44
C PRO A 171 17.76 -28.12 2.51
N THR A 172 18.19 -26.89 2.22
CA THR A 172 19.44 -26.62 1.51
C THR A 172 20.59 -27.24 2.30
N VAL A 173 21.30 -28.19 1.68
CA VAL A 173 22.47 -28.89 2.24
C VAL A 173 23.68 -27.96 2.28
#